data_AF-A0A536GL18-F1
#
_entry.id   AF-A0A536GL18-F1
#
_cell.length_a   1.000
_cell.length_b   1.000
_cell.length_c   1.000
_cell.angle_alpha   90.00
_cell.angle_beta   90.00
_cell.angle_gamma   90.00
#
_symmetry.space_group_name_H-M   'P 1'
#
loop_
_entity.id
_entity.type
_entity.pdbx_description
1 polymer ?
#
loop_
_entity_poly.entity_id
_entity_poly.type
_entity_poly.pdbx_seq_one_letter_code
_entity_poly.pdbx_strand_id
1 'polypeptide(L)'
;MSFSAFKAPAMCAATRSALWLTASLFNTMIDEAPEELRGVKQLLTGGEALSVTHIRRALRQLPGTQLINGYGPTETTTFACCYPIPADLSESLRSIPIGRPIGNTRVYVLNRQMKPVPVGVPGELYIGGAGVARGYLNRPELTAEKFIPDPFSDRPDARLYKTGDLVRYLPDGTIEFLGRRDQQVKIRGFRIEPGEIETVLGQYGALREALVLVHENERAEKSLVAYVVPGQGQNVTAAQMRQHLKVHLPEYMIPADFIVLESLPLTPNGKLDRQALPTPESARRTVGENYVAPKLMIHHQLIAIWEELLNRQPIGITDNFFHVGGHSLLAARLVGRIEQIFGKKIALSTLFAGPTIEQLAQAIQQRIDADEGSSRAAIIAVQTGKAGQRPFFFLHGDYMGGAFYCFTLARGLGTEQPFYALEPYKFNGLRVPPTIKEIAAAHLEAMRAIQPEGPYLLGGFCNGGLMAYEMASLLRAAGQTIDMLLLIDPASPPHSTLRMAYTRICSMLGIGEDTQIDWQLRLRHIYKYLR
;
A
#
# COMPACT_ATOMS: atom_id res chain seq x y z
N MET A 1 7.36 2.01 17.70
CA MET A 1 6.15 1.73 16.91
C MET A 1 5.30 2.99 16.90
N SER A 2 5.35 3.78 15.83
CA SER A 2 4.44 4.90 15.62
C SER A 2 4.38 5.13 14.11
N PHE A 3 3.24 4.86 13.47
CA PHE A 3 3.03 5.15 12.05
C PHE A 3 2.93 6.67 11.86
N SER A 4 3.99 7.29 11.36
CA SER A 4 4.07 8.75 11.20
C SER A 4 3.21 9.27 10.03
N ALA A 5 2.84 8.44 9.05
CA ALA A 5 1.94 8.84 7.96
C ALA A 5 0.53 9.25 8.43
N PHE A 6 0.10 8.74 9.59
CA PHE A 6 -1.15 9.13 10.26
C PHE A 6 -0.94 10.01 11.49
N LYS A 7 0.31 10.40 11.81
CA LYS A 7 0.56 11.50 12.75
C LYS A 7 0.12 12.81 12.10
N ALA A 8 -1.19 13.02 12.02
CA ALA A 8 -1.73 14.35 11.99
C ALA A 8 -1.22 15.02 13.28
N PRO A 9 -0.39 16.06 13.22
CA PRO A 9 0.15 16.73 14.42
C PRO A 9 -0.94 17.35 15.32
N ALA A 10 -2.22 17.13 15.01
CA ALA A 10 -3.39 17.79 15.57
C ALA A 10 -4.53 16.83 16.00
N MET A 11 -4.34 15.50 16.02
CA MET A 11 -5.35 14.58 16.58
C MET A 11 -5.18 14.36 18.09
N CYS A 12 -3.98 14.08 18.57
CA CYS A 12 -3.71 13.94 20.01
C CYS A 12 -3.79 15.26 20.81
N ALA A 13 -3.66 16.42 20.16
CA ALA A 13 -3.59 17.73 20.83
C ALA A 13 -4.94 18.43 21.02
N ALA A 14 -5.97 18.03 20.29
CA ALA A 14 -7.32 18.57 20.42
C ALA A 14 -8.21 17.51 21.08
N THR A 15 -8.91 17.83 22.16
CA THR A 15 -9.95 16.98 22.76
C THR A 15 -11.13 16.84 21.80
N ARG A 16 -10.98 16.03 20.74
CA ARG A 16 -12.04 15.76 19.78
C ARG A 16 -13.02 14.80 20.40
N SER A 17 -14.23 15.27 20.69
CA SER A 17 -15.29 14.42 21.23
C SER A 17 -15.88 13.47 20.17
N ALA A 18 -15.85 13.83 18.87
CA ALA A 18 -16.44 13.04 17.80
C ALA A 18 -15.58 12.99 16.52
N LEU A 19 -15.63 11.86 15.80
CA LEU A 19 -14.96 11.64 14.52
C LEU A 19 -15.83 10.76 13.60
N TRP A 20 -15.83 11.05 12.29
CA TRP A 20 -16.43 10.20 11.26
C TRP A 20 -15.34 9.64 10.34
N LEU A 21 -15.35 8.32 10.10
CA LEU A 21 -14.47 7.64 9.16
C LEU A 21 -15.28 6.73 8.23
N THR A 22 -14.94 6.66 6.95
CA THR A 22 -15.47 5.56 6.10
C THR A 22 -15.02 4.21 6.66
N ALA A 23 -15.80 3.16 6.44
CA ALA A 23 -15.51 1.82 6.98
C ALA A 23 -14.10 1.33 6.61
N SER A 24 -13.69 1.51 5.34
CA SER A 24 -12.34 1.16 4.87
C SER A 24 -11.24 1.95 5.60
N LEU A 25 -11.42 3.26 5.81
CA LEU A 25 -10.45 4.08 6.53
C LEU A 25 -10.40 3.71 8.01
N PHE A 26 -11.55 3.46 8.64
CA PHE A 26 -11.65 2.96 10.00
C PHE A 26 -10.85 1.67 10.19
N ASN A 27 -11.05 0.67 9.31
CA ASN A 27 -10.32 -0.60 9.38
C ASN A 27 -8.80 -0.37 9.36
N THR A 28 -8.31 0.48 8.45
CA THR A 28 -6.88 0.81 8.37
C THR A 28 -6.37 1.52 9.61
N MET A 29 -7.12 2.48 10.16
CA MET A 29 -6.71 3.15 11.40
C MET A 29 -6.62 2.15 12.56
N ILE A 30 -7.54 1.20 12.66
CA ILE A 30 -7.52 0.16 13.69
C ILE A 30 -6.34 -0.82 13.52
N ASP A 31 -5.97 -1.11 12.27
CA ASP A 31 -4.85 -2.00 11.99
C ASP A 31 -3.49 -1.35 12.25
N GLU A 32 -3.32 -0.10 11.81
CA GLU A 32 -2.01 0.56 11.72
C GLU A 32 -1.73 1.54 12.86
N ALA A 33 -2.73 2.28 13.34
CA ALA A 33 -2.56 3.39 14.27
C ALA A 33 -3.76 3.58 15.23
N PRO A 34 -4.22 2.53 15.96
CA PRO A 34 -5.37 2.64 16.85
C PRO A 34 -5.14 3.65 17.99
N GLU A 35 -3.89 3.88 18.41
CA GLU A 35 -3.54 4.85 19.44
C GLU A 35 -3.92 6.29 19.09
N GLU A 36 -3.92 6.65 17.80
CA GLU A 36 -4.29 8.00 17.33
C GLU A 36 -5.80 8.28 17.47
N LEU A 37 -6.60 7.22 17.69
CA LEU A 37 -8.04 7.34 17.95
C LEU A 37 -8.37 7.41 19.46
N ARG A 38 -7.37 7.28 20.35
CA ARG A 38 -7.61 7.37 21.80
C ARG A 38 -8.07 8.78 22.17
N GLY A 39 -9.01 8.84 23.12
CA GLY A 39 -9.61 10.10 23.57
C GLY A 39 -10.83 10.56 22.76
N VAL A 40 -11.06 10.01 21.57
CA VAL A 40 -12.31 10.21 20.83
C VAL A 40 -13.48 9.58 21.59
N LYS A 41 -14.53 10.34 21.92
CA LYS A 41 -15.68 9.84 22.68
C LYS A 41 -16.72 9.14 21.81
N GLN A 42 -16.94 9.63 20.59
CA GLN A 42 -17.84 9.06 19.60
C GLN A 42 -17.11 8.86 18.28
N LEU A 43 -16.98 7.61 17.84
CA LEU A 43 -16.37 7.27 16.57
C LEU A 43 -17.44 6.66 15.67
N LEU A 44 -17.89 7.47 14.72
CA LEU A 44 -18.87 7.06 13.74
C LEU A 44 -18.14 6.46 12.52
N THR A 45 -18.67 5.37 11.99
CA THR A 45 -18.17 4.79 10.77
C THR A 45 -19.28 4.20 9.91
N GLY A 46 -19.07 4.13 8.61
CA GLY A 46 -20.06 3.64 7.68
C GLY A 46 -19.69 3.96 6.25
N GLY A 47 -20.71 4.11 5.42
CA GLY A 47 -20.53 4.18 3.97
C GLY A 47 -20.42 2.79 3.34
N GLU A 48 -19.97 1.75 4.03
CA GLU A 48 -19.94 0.34 3.57
C GLU A 48 -20.40 -0.59 4.69
N ALA A 49 -20.61 -1.88 4.39
CA ALA A 49 -20.83 -2.86 5.44
C ALA A 49 -19.59 -2.94 6.36
N LEU A 50 -19.81 -2.82 7.67
CA LEU A 50 -18.71 -2.80 8.64
C LEU A 50 -18.14 -4.20 8.86
N SER A 51 -16.82 -4.29 8.98
CA SER A 51 -16.13 -5.53 9.34
C SER A 51 -16.30 -5.82 10.84
N VAL A 52 -17.00 -6.91 11.16
CA VAL A 52 -17.19 -7.37 12.56
C VAL A 52 -15.84 -7.54 13.28
N THR A 53 -14.84 -8.06 12.58
CA THR A 53 -13.48 -8.28 13.12
C THR A 53 -12.83 -6.97 13.55
N HIS A 54 -12.87 -5.93 12.70
CA HIS A 54 -12.28 -4.63 13.02
C HIS A 54 -13.06 -3.92 14.11
N ILE A 55 -14.40 -4.02 14.12
CA ILE A 55 -15.23 -3.46 15.20
C ILE A 55 -14.89 -4.11 16.54
N ARG A 56 -14.76 -5.43 16.62
CA ARG A 56 -14.35 -6.13 17.85
C ARG A 56 -12.95 -5.71 18.31
N ARG A 57 -12.01 -5.56 17.36
CA ARG A 57 -10.67 -5.08 17.65
C ARG A 57 -10.70 -3.65 18.20
N ALA A 58 -11.48 -2.75 17.61
CA ALA A 58 -11.65 -1.38 18.06
C ALA A 58 -12.28 -1.30 19.46
N LEU A 59 -13.32 -2.07 19.75
CA LEU A 59 -13.94 -2.13 21.09
C LEU A 59 -12.93 -2.52 22.18
N ARG A 60 -11.98 -3.41 21.87
CA ARG A 60 -10.89 -3.77 22.80
C ARG A 60 -9.81 -2.69 22.92
N GLN A 61 -9.47 -2.02 21.83
CA GLN A 61 -8.33 -1.09 21.77
C GLN A 61 -8.68 0.36 22.17
N LEU A 62 -9.97 0.72 22.10
CA LEU A 62 -10.50 2.06 22.36
C LEU A 62 -11.53 2.02 23.50
N PRO A 63 -11.14 1.60 24.73
CA PRO A 63 -12.06 1.57 25.85
C PRO A 63 -12.58 2.99 26.16
N GLY A 64 -13.91 3.13 26.28
CA GLY A 64 -14.56 4.41 26.52
C GLY A 64 -14.91 5.24 25.28
N THR A 65 -14.66 4.71 24.08
CA THR A 65 -15.17 5.27 22.82
C THR A 65 -16.47 4.57 22.42
N GLN A 66 -17.54 5.33 22.19
CA GLN A 66 -18.76 4.81 21.60
C GLN A 66 -18.58 4.67 20.09
N LEU A 67 -18.59 3.43 19.58
CA LEU A 67 -18.63 3.18 18.14
C LEU A 67 -20.06 3.28 17.61
N ILE A 68 -20.26 3.90 16.45
CA ILE A 68 -21.60 4.08 15.86
C ILE A 68 -21.54 3.74 14.37
N ASN A 69 -22.34 2.76 13.92
CA ASN A 69 -22.54 2.54 12.49
C ASN A 69 -23.51 3.59 11.94
N GLY A 70 -23.11 4.35 10.93
CA GLY A 70 -23.96 5.31 10.22
C GLY A 70 -24.32 4.81 8.82
N TYR A 71 -25.61 4.73 8.54
CA TYR A 71 -26.13 4.31 7.24
C TYR A 71 -27.06 5.38 6.67
N GLY A 72 -26.84 5.73 5.40
CA GLY A 72 -27.79 6.51 4.62
C GLY A 72 -27.32 6.66 3.17
N PRO A 73 -28.23 6.58 2.19
CA PRO A 73 -27.96 7.06 0.85
C PRO A 73 -27.96 8.60 0.81
N THR A 74 -27.22 9.18 -0.14
CA THR A 74 -27.12 10.64 -0.37
C THR A 74 -28.50 11.28 -0.52
N GLU A 75 -29.42 10.58 -1.17
CA GLU A 75 -30.81 10.97 -1.43
C GLU A 75 -31.66 11.12 -0.16
N THR A 76 -31.13 10.75 1.00
CA THR A 76 -31.78 10.86 2.31
C THR A 76 -30.99 11.72 3.31
N THR A 77 -30.03 12.50 2.80
CA THR A 77 -29.22 13.47 3.57
C THR A 77 -28.30 12.82 4.61
N THR A 78 -27.16 12.32 4.14
CA THR A 78 -26.07 11.76 4.96
C THR A 78 -26.42 10.44 5.67
N PHE A 79 -27.23 10.46 6.73
CA PHE A 79 -27.62 9.25 7.49
C PHE A 79 -29.13 9.19 7.67
N ALA A 80 -29.69 8.01 7.42
CA ALA A 80 -31.09 7.68 7.72
C ALA A 80 -31.21 6.80 8.97
N CYS A 81 -30.22 5.93 9.22
CA CYS A 81 -30.17 5.05 10.37
C CYS A 81 -28.81 5.11 11.08
N CYS A 82 -28.83 4.94 12.40
CA CYS A 82 -27.62 4.78 13.20
C CYS A 82 -27.74 3.56 14.13
N TYR A 83 -26.63 2.87 14.34
CA TYR A 83 -26.49 1.80 15.33
C TYR A 83 -25.37 2.13 16.30
N PRO A 84 -25.67 2.61 17.53
CA PRO A 84 -24.70 2.66 18.61
C PRO A 84 -24.28 1.22 18.93
N ILE A 85 -23.04 0.87 18.61
CA ILE A 85 -22.55 -0.51 18.75
C ILE A 85 -22.34 -0.79 20.24
N PRO A 86 -22.98 -1.81 20.82
CA PRO A 86 -22.78 -2.19 22.22
C PRO A 86 -21.33 -2.59 22.49
N ALA A 87 -20.84 -2.29 23.70
CA ALA A 87 -19.49 -2.68 24.12
C ALA A 87 -19.35 -4.21 24.25
N ASP A 88 -20.44 -4.88 24.62
CA ASP A 88 -20.61 -6.33 24.77
C ASP A 88 -21.20 -6.97 23.50
N LEU A 89 -20.63 -6.63 22.34
CA LEU A 89 -21.07 -7.15 21.05
C LEU A 89 -21.00 -8.69 21.02
N SER A 90 -22.15 -9.34 20.82
CA SER A 90 -22.26 -10.81 20.77
C SER A 90 -21.22 -11.46 19.85
N GLU A 91 -20.62 -12.56 20.32
CA GLU A 91 -19.66 -13.36 19.53
C GLU A 91 -20.32 -14.03 18.32
N SER A 92 -21.61 -14.36 18.41
CA SER A 92 -22.36 -15.01 17.33
C SER A 92 -22.78 -14.06 16.20
N LEU A 93 -22.62 -12.75 16.40
CA LEU A 93 -23.01 -11.74 15.42
C LEU A 93 -22.14 -11.84 14.15
N ARG A 94 -22.80 -11.95 12.99
CA ARG A 94 -22.16 -12.13 11.67
C ARG A 94 -22.04 -10.85 10.84
N SER A 95 -22.89 -9.86 11.12
CA SER A 95 -22.93 -8.57 10.44
C SER A 95 -23.23 -7.47 11.47
N ILE A 96 -22.77 -6.24 11.22
CA ILE A 96 -23.14 -5.11 12.07
C ILE A 96 -24.44 -4.50 11.52
N PRO A 97 -25.54 -4.46 12.29
CA PRO A 97 -26.77 -3.80 11.87
C PRO A 97 -26.54 -2.33 11.49
N ILE A 98 -27.37 -1.82 10.58
CA ILE A 98 -27.46 -0.39 10.28
C ILE A 98 -28.28 0.37 11.33
N GLY A 99 -28.92 -0.36 12.25
CA GLY A 99 -29.52 0.18 13.45
C GLY A 99 -30.96 0.62 13.25
N ARG A 100 -31.30 1.79 13.78
CA ARG A 100 -32.67 2.33 13.78
C ARG A 100 -32.71 3.71 13.11
N PRO A 101 -33.89 4.15 12.63
CA PRO A 101 -34.04 5.47 12.04
C PRO A 101 -33.61 6.58 12.99
N ILE A 102 -32.96 7.61 12.45
CA ILE A 102 -32.70 8.85 13.20
C ILE A 102 -34.00 9.67 13.35
N GLY A 103 -33.95 10.74 14.14
CA GLY A 103 -35.10 11.63 14.35
C GLY A 103 -35.68 12.16 13.04
N ASN A 104 -37.01 12.23 12.96
CA ASN A 104 -37.78 12.69 11.79
C ASN A 104 -37.58 11.87 10.49
N THR A 105 -37.02 10.66 10.60
CA THR A 105 -36.88 9.71 9.49
C THR A 105 -37.79 8.50 9.72
N ARG A 106 -38.45 8.03 8.67
CA ARG A 106 -39.21 6.77 8.68
C ARG A 106 -38.57 5.79 7.72
N VAL A 107 -38.55 4.51 8.08
CA VAL A 107 -38.04 3.46 7.19
C VAL A 107 -39.01 2.30 7.12
N TYR A 108 -39.15 1.75 5.92
CA TYR A 108 -40.05 0.65 5.63
C TYR A 108 -39.27 -0.43 4.90
N VAL A 109 -39.50 -1.69 5.28
CA VAL A 109 -38.96 -2.86 4.59
C VAL A 109 -40.12 -3.49 3.83
N LEU A 110 -40.13 -3.34 2.51
CA LEU A 110 -41.28 -3.63 1.67
C LEU A 110 -41.00 -4.77 0.69
N ASN A 111 -42.04 -5.51 0.34
CA ASN A 111 -42.02 -6.46 -0.77
C ASN A 111 -42.29 -5.76 -2.12
N ARG A 112 -42.32 -6.55 -3.21
CA ARG A 112 -42.55 -6.02 -4.58
C ARG A 112 -43.92 -5.37 -4.77
N GLN A 113 -44.89 -5.66 -3.90
CA GLN A 113 -46.24 -5.09 -3.92
C GLN A 113 -46.38 -3.89 -2.96
N MET A 114 -45.26 -3.31 -2.51
CA MET A 114 -45.24 -2.16 -1.58
C MET A 114 -45.91 -2.45 -0.23
N LYS A 115 -45.94 -3.72 0.21
CA LYS A 115 -46.45 -4.10 1.54
C LYS A 115 -45.31 -4.34 2.52
N PRO A 116 -45.42 -3.89 3.79
CA PRO A 116 -44.45 -4.22 4.83
C PRO A 116 -44.28 -5.74 4.99
N VAL A 117 -43.04 -6.18 5.09
CA VAL A 117 -42.71 -7.60 5.36
C VAL A 117 -42.63 -7.87 6.88
N PRO A 118 -42.88 -9.12 7.33
CA PRO A 118 -42.69 -9.49 8.73
C PRO A 118 -41.25 -9.34 9.21
N VAL A 119 -41.05 -9.24 10.53
CA VAL A 119 -39.72 -9.25 11.16
C VAL A 119 -38.95 -10.52 10.74
N GLY A 120 -37.66 -10.36 10.42
CA GLY A 120 -36.77 -11.43 9.95
C GLY A 120 -36.85 -11.72 8.45
N VAL A 121 -37.89 -11.24 7.75
CA VAL A 121 -38.07 -11.47 6.31
C VAL A 121 -37.33 -10.40 5.49
N PRO A 122 -36.48 -10.78 4.52
CA PRO A 122 -35.83 -9.82 3.63
C PRO A 122 -36.83 -9.02 2.77
N GLY A 123 -36.59 -7.72 2.62
CA GLY A 123 -37.32 -6.82 1.72
C GLY A 123 -36.47 -5.62 1.30
N GLU A 124 -36.98 -4.82 0.36
CA GLU A 124 -36.30 -3.61 -0.10
C GLU A 124 -36.54 -2.47 0.91
N LEU A 125 -35.49 -1.73 1.22
CA LEU A 125 -35.54 -0.59 2.14
C LEU A 125 -36.07 0.66 1.42
N TYR A 126 -37.06 1.30 2.01
CA TYR A 126 -37.62 2.59 1.60
C TYR A 126 -37.49 3.58 2.75
N ILE A 127 -37.14 4.82 2.44
CA ILE A 127 -36.86 5.85 3.45
C ILE A 127 -37.75 7.06 3.18
N GLY A 128 -38.53 7.47 4.19
CA GLY A 128 -39.38 8.65 4.20
C GLY A 128 -38.98 9.65 5.29
N GLY A 129 -39.68 10.77 5.34
CA GLY A 129 -39.49 11.81 6.36
C GLY A 129 -38.62 12.97 5.91
N ALA A 130 -38.13 13.75 6.87
CA ALA A 130 -37.54 15.08 6.62
C ALA A 130 -36.21 15.03 5.85
N GLY A 131 -35.48 13.90 5.90
CA GLY A 131 -34.20 13.74 5.21
C GLY A 131 -34.30 13.49 3.70
N VAL A 132 -35.49 13.20 3.16
CA VAL A 132 -35.67 12.86 1.73
C VAL A 132 -35.38 14.07 0.85
N ALA A 133 -34.44 13.92 -0.08
CA ALA A 133 -34.00 14.98 -0.98
C ALA A 133 -35.12 15.46 -1.92
N ARG A 134 -34.95 16.66 -2.48
CA ARG A 134 -35.89 17.21 -3.49
C ARG A 134 -35.96 16.34 -4.74
N GLY A 135 -34.85 15.74 -5.15
CA GLY A 135 -34.74 14.92 -6.34
C GLY A 135 -33.37 15.04 -6.99
N TYR A 136 -33.24 14.52 -8.20
CA TYR A 136 -32.04 14.64 -9.02
C TYR A 136 -32.13 15.88 -9.91
N LEU A 137 -31.07 16.71 -9.89
CA LEU A 137 -31.01 17.96 -10.66
C LEU A 137 -31.17 17.68 -12.16
N ASN A 138 -32.12 18.35 -12.81
CA ASN A 138 -32.41 18.22 -14.25
C ASN A 138 -32.72 16.78 -14.73
N ARG A 139 -33.20 15.92 -13.82
CA ARG A 139 -33.58 14.52 -14.13
C ARG A 139 -34.96 14.21 -13.55
N PRO A 140 -36.04 14.81 -14.08
CA PRO A 140 -37.40 14.64 -13.54
C PRO A 140 -37.89 13.19 -13.63
N GLU A 141 -37.58 12.47 -14.71
CA GLU A 141 -37.98 11.07 -14.89
C GLU A 141 -37.35 10.16 -13.83
N LEU A 142 -36.03 10.24 -13.64
CA LEU A 142 -35.32 9.49 -12.61
C LEU A 142 -35.80 9.89 -11.20
N THR A 143 -36.13 11.17 -11.00
CA THR A 143 -36.68 11.64 -9.74
C THR A 143 -38.03 10.99 -9.46
N ALA A 144 -38.95 10.96 -10.43
CA ALA A 144 -40.25 10.30 -10.27
C ALA A 144 -40.11 8.78 -10.07
N GLU A 145 -39.11 8.14 -10.70
CA GLU A 145 -38.84 6.71 -10.52
C GLU A 145 -38.34 6.38 -9.09
N LYS A 146 -37.44 7.19 -8.53
CA LYS A 146 -36.80 6.91 -7.24
C LYS A 146 -37.49 7.53 -6.02
N PHE A 147 -38.19 8.65 -6.20
CA PHE A 147 -38.89 9.39 -5.14
C PHE A 147 -40.40 9.30 -5.35
N ILE A 148 -40.99 8.24 -4.80
CA ILE A 148 -42.41 7.91 -4.98
C ILE A 148 -43.26 8.50 -3.86
N PRO A 149 -44.59 8.68 -4.04
CA PRO A 149 -45.49 9.05 -2.95
C PRO A 149 -45.39 8.08 -1.77
N ASP A 150 -45.45 8.58 -0.53
CA ASP A 150 -45.46 7.76 0.69
C ASP A 150 -46.90 7.32 1.03
N PRO A 151 -47.27 6.05 0.80
CA PRO A 151 -48.62 5.57 1.08
C PRO A 151 -48.89 5.38 2.59
N PHE A 152 -47.88 5.56 3.45
CA PHE A 152 -47.96 5.36 4.89
C PHE A 152 -47.99 6.67 5.68
N SER A 153 -48.06 7.81 4.99
CA SER A 153 -48.06 9.13 5.61
C SER A 153 -49.31 9.93 5.21
N ASP A 154 -49.98 10.51 6.20
CA ASP A 154 -51.13 11.40 5.98
C ASP A 154 -50.73 12.81 5.52
N ARG A 155 -49.43 13.12 5.51
CA ARG A 155 -48.95 14.43 5.05
C ARG A 155 -49.09 14.55 3.53
N PRO A 156 -49.68 15.64 3.02
CA PRO A 156 -49.64 15.94 1.59
C PRO A 156 -48.18 16.08 1.15
N ASP A 157 -47.86 15.51 -0.01
CA ASP A 157 -46.52 15.50 -0.63
C ASP A 157 -45.44 14.68 0.11
N ALA A 158 -45.82 13.83 1.06
CA ALA A 158 -44.88 12.87 1.63
C ALA A 158 -44.34 11.92 0.55
N ARG A 159 -43.03 11.69 0.57
CA ARG A 159 -42.34 10.84 -0.41
C ARG A 159 -41.46 9.81 0.27
N LEU A 160 -41.35 8.65 -0.36
CA LEU A 160 -40.35 7.63 -0.07
C LEU A 160 -39.25 7.66 -1.12
N TYR A 161 -38.01 7.60 -0.66
CA TYR A 161 -36.87 7.24 -1.51
C TYR A 161 -36.70 5.72 -1.55
N LYS A 162 -36.64 5.18 -2.77
CA LYS A 162 -36.40 3.76 -3.05
C LYS A 162 -34.91 3.47 -3.10
N THR A 163 -34.37 2.85 -2.06
CA THR A 163 -32.91 2.73 -1.87
C THR A 163 -32.24 1.71 -2.80
N GLY A 164 -32.96 0.67 -3.21
CA GLY A 164 -32.41 -0.52 -3.86
C GLY A 164 -31.66 -1.47 -2.92
N ASP A 165 -31.57 -1.15 -1.63
CA ASP A 165 -30.92 -1.99 -0.61
C ASP A 165 -31.86 -3.08 -0.11
N LEU A 166 -31.34 -4.30 0.04
CA LEU A 166 -32.02 -5.43 0.64
C LEU A 166 -31.67 -5.50 2.13
N VAL A 167 -32.68 -5.50 2.98
CA VAL A 167 -32.53 -5.49 4.44
C VAL A 167 -33.57 -6.39 5.10
N ARG A 168 -33.44 -6.61 6.41
CA ARG A 168 -34.52 -7.16 7.26
C ARG A 168 -34.51 -6.52 8.64
N TYR A 169 -35.68 -6.47 9.27
CA TYR A 169 -35.77 -6.17 10.69
C TYR A 169 -35.30 -7.37 11.51
N LEU A 170 -34.52 -7.10 12.56
CA LEU A 170 -34.21 -8.04 13.63
C LEU A 170 -35.26 -7.98 14.74
N PRO A 171 -35.37 -9.01 15.61
CA PRO A 171 -36.36 -9.02 16.70
C PRO A 171 -36.26 -7.84 17.67
N ASP A 172 -35.07 -7.26 17.80
CA ASP A 172 -34.82 -6.07 18.64
C ASP A 172 -35.18 -4.75 17.94
N GLY A 173 -35.77 -4.80 16.74
CA GLY A 173 -36.16 -3.64 15.95
C GLY A 173 -35.00 -2.91 15.26
N THR A 174 -33.77 -3.41 15.36
CA THR A 174 -32.67 -2.94 14.50
C THR A 174 -32.78 -3.53 13.10
N ILE A 175 -32.11 -2.91 12.13
CA ILE A 175 -32.17 -3.32 10.72
C ILE A 175 -30.83 -3.92 10.32
N GLU A 176 -30.86 -5.13 9.78
CA GLU A 176 -29.70 -5.79 9.20
C GLU A 176 -29.64 -5.53 7.68
N PHE A 177 -28.48 -5.09 7.20
CA PHE A 177 -28.21 -4.93 5.78
C PHE A 177 -27.75 -6.25 5.16
N LEU A 178 -28.38 -6.65 4.05
CA LEU A 178 -28.13 -7.94 3.38
C LEU A 178 -27.44 -7.78 2.02
N GLY A 179 -27.46 -6.59 1.43
CA GLY A 179 -26.85 -6.31 0.14
C GLY A 179 -27.68 -5.35 -0.71
N ARG A 180 -27.40 -5.33 -2.01
CA ARG A 180 -28.15 -4.54 -3.00
C ARG A 180 -28.94 -5.45 -3.93
N ARG A 181 -30.09 -4.95 -4.41
CA ARG A 181 -30.87 -5.63 -5.44
C ARG A 181 -30.30 -5.39 -6.84
N ASP A 182 -29.65 -4.25 -7.04
CA ASP A 182 -29.02 -3.85 -8.29
C ASP A 182 -27.51 -4.18 -8.29
N GLN A 183 -26.81 -3.80 -9.36
CA GLN A 183 -25.36 -4.05 -9.52
C GLN A 183 -24.50 -2.94 -8.90
N GLN A 184 -25.09 -2.02 -8.13
CA GLN A 184 -24.34 -0.94 -7.52
C GLN A 184 -23.44 -1.48 -6.43
N VAL A 185 -22.25 -0.91 -6.35
CA VAL A 185 -21.22 -1.36 -5.42
C VAL A 185 -20.67 -0.18 -4.65
N LYS A 186 -20.16 -0.48 -3.46
CA LYS A 186 -19.40 0.47 -2.68
C LYS A 186 -17.97 -0.01 -2.54
N ILE A 187 -17.04 0.84 -2.99
CA ILE A 187 -15.62 0.56 -2.97
C ILE A 187 -14.93 1.75 -2.32
N ARG A 188 -14.31 1.52 -1.16
CA ARG A 188 -13.56 2.52 -0.39
C ARG A 188 -14.42 3.74 -0.05
N GLY A 189 -15.71 3.53 0.18
CA GLY A 189 -16.70 4.57 0.49
C GLY A 189 -17.29 5.29 -0.72
N PHE A 190 -16.83 5.02 -1.94
CA PHE A 190 -17.44 5.54 -3.17
C PHE A 190 -18.57 4.63 -3.63
N ARG A 191 -19.72 5.22 -3.97
CA ARG A 191 -20.81 4.53 -4.67
C ARG A 191 -20.47 4.52 -6.15
N ILE A 192 -20.38 3.33 -6.74
CA ILE A 192 -19.97 3.13 -8.13
C ILE A 192 -21.06 2.33 -8.84
N GLU A 193 -21.39 2.78 -10.05
CA GLU A 193 -22.26 2.11 -11.00
C GLU A 193 -21.37 1.44 -12.07
N PRO A 194 -21.13 0.12 -12.02
CA PRO A 194 -20.31 -0.54 -13.04
C PRO A 194 -20.81 -0.31 -14.46
N GLY A 195 -22.14 -0.23 -14.65
CA GLY A 195 -22.76 0.07 -15.93
C GLY A 195 -22.42 1.45 -16.52
N GLU A 196 -22.07 2.43 -15.69
CA GLU A 196 -21.57 3.73 -16.18
C GLU A 196 -20.20 3.57 -16.84
N ILE A 197 -19.33 2.75 -16.23
CA ILE A 197 -18.00 2.44 -16.76
C ILE A 197 -18.12 1.62 -18.05
N GLU A 198 -19.02 0.63 -18.07
CA GLU A 198 -19.35 -0.16 -19.27
C GLU A 198 -19.84 0.74 -20.42
N THR A 199 -20.69 1.73 -20.11
CA THR A 199 -21.21 2.68 -21.11
C THR A 199 -20.09 3.51 -21.73
N VAL A 200 -19.17 4.03 -20.93
CA VAL A 200 -18.01 4.81 -21.43
C VAL A 200 -17.05 3.92 -22.22
N LEU A 201 -16.80 2.68 -21.77
CA LEU A 201 -16.02 1.71 -22.53
C LEU A 201 -16.67 1.34 -23.86
N GLY A 202 -18.01 1.21 -23.91
CA GLY A 202 -18.76 0.96 -25.15
C GLY A 202 -18.67 2.09 -26.17
N GLN A 203 -18.31 3.31 -25.74
CA GLN A 203 -18.04 4.43 -26.65
C GLN A 203 -16.63 4.38 -27.26
N TYR A 204 -15.76 3.49 -26.76
CA TYR A 204 -14.44 3.26 -27.34
C TYR A 204 -14.56 2.31 -28.53
N GLY A 205 -14.59 2.85 -29.76
CA GLY A 205 -14.96 2.13 -30.98
C GLY A 205 -14.09 0.92 -31.37
N ALA A 206 -12.99 0.65 -30.64
CA ALA A 206 -12.19 -0.57 -30.81
C ALA A 206 -12.73 -1.77 -30.00
N LEU A 207 -13.72 -1.57 -29.12
CA LEU A 207 -14.36 -2.61 -28.32
C LEU A 207 -15.71 -3.02 -28.89
N ARG A 208 -15.97 -4.33 -28.88
CA ARG A 208 -17.28 -4.91 -29.21
C ARG A 208 -18.16 -5.04 -27.97
N GLU A 209 -17.59 -5.51 -26.87
CA GLU A 209 -18.29 -5.76 -25.61
C GLU A 209 -17.42 -5.34 -24.43
N ALA A 210 -18.06 -4.85 -23.36
CA ALA A 210 -17.40 -4.53 -22.10
C ALA A 210 -18.31 -4.93 -20.93
N LEU A 211 -17.71 -5.51 -19.91
CA LEU A 211 -18.34 -5.92 -18.66
C LEU A 211 -17.44 -5.50 -17.51
N VAL A 212 -17.99 -4.82 -16.50
CA VAL A 212 -17.23 -4.37 -15.33
C VAL A 212 -17.78 -5.04 -14.08
N LEU A 213 -16.91 -5.74 -13.36
CA LEU A 213 -17.25 -6.44 -12.13
C LEU A 213 -16.37 -5.96 -10.97
N VAL A 214 -16.86 -6.21 -9.77
CA VAL A 214 -16.05 -6.07 -8.55
C VAL A 214 -15.40 -7.41 -8.24
N HIS A 215 -14.09 -7.38 -8.10
CA HIS A 215 -13.29 -8.47 -7.57
C HIS A 215 -12.94 -8.17 -6.12
N GLU A 216 -13.00 -9.19 -5.27
CA GLU A 216 -12.63 -9.11 -3.86
C GLU A 216 -11.48 -10.08 -3.61
N ASN A 217 -10.35 -9.56 -3.12
CA ASN A 217 -9.17 -10.38 -2.82
C ASN A 217 -9.31 -11.12 -1.48
N GLU A 218 -8.32 -11.96 -1.13
CA GLU A 218 -8.30 -12.72 0.12
C GLU A 218 -8.36 -11.85 1.39
N ARG A 219 -8.03 -10.56 1.30
CA ARG A 219 -8.08 -9.58 2.40
C ARG A 219 -9.42 -8.82 2.46
N ALA A 220 -10.44 -9.26 1.71
CA ALA A 220 -11.72 -8.58 1.56
C ALA A 220 -11.62 -7.16 0.96
N GLU A 221 -10.53 -6.86 0.24
CA GLU A 221 -10.37 -5.59 -0.46
C GLU A 221 -11.00 -5.69 -1.87
N LYS A 222 -11.85 -4.71 -2.18
CA LYS A 222 -12.58 -4.65 -3.44
C LYS A 222 -11.86 -3.79 -4.48
N SER A 223 -11.84 -4.25 -5.72
CA SER A 223 -11.36 -3.51 -6.89
C SER A 223 -12.27 -3.75 -8.10
N LEU A 224 -12.22 -2.83 -9.06
CA LEU A 224 -12.94 -2.96 -10.34
C LEU A 224 -12.07 -3.71 -11.36
N VAL A 225 -12.69 -4.63 -12.10
CA VAL A 225 -12.08 -5.39 -13.19
C VAL A 225 -12.95 -5.24 -14.42
N ALA A 226 -12.36 -4.81 -15.53
CA ALA A 226 -13.03 -4.73 -16.82
C ALA A 226 -12.67 -5.95 -17.67
N TYR A 227 -13.68 -6.71 -18.07
CA TYR A 227 -13.60 -7.77 -19.08
C TYR A 227 -14.05 -7.18 -20.41
N VAL A 228 -13.18 -7.22 -21.41
CA VAL A 228 -13.41 -6.55 -22.68
C VAL A 228 -13.20 -7.50 -23.85
N VAL A 229 -14.00 -7.32 -24.90
CA VAL A 229 -13.86 -8.06 -26.15
C VAL A 229 -13.55 -7.07 -27.28
N PRO A 230 -12.39 -7.17 -27.95
CA PRO A 230 -12.04 -6.28 -29.04
C PRO A 230 -12.94 -6.49 -30.28
N GLY A 231 -13.07 -5.46 -31.10
CA GLY A 231 -13.60 -5.60 -32.46
C GLY A 231 -12.70 -6.49 -33.33
N GLN A 232 -13.24 -7.06 -34.41
CA GLN A 232 -12.43 -7.92 -35.29
C GLN A 232 -11.23 -7.16 -35.87
N GLY A 233 -10.05 -7.76 -35.77
CA GLY A 233 -8.79 -7.16 -36.24
C GLY A 233 -8.28 -5.98 -35.41
N GLN A 234 -8.97 -5.62 -34.32
CA GLN A 234 -8.53 -4.58 -33.40
C GLN A 234 -7.63 -5.17 -32.33
N ASN A 235 -6.58 -4.44 -31.96
CA ASN A 235 -5.75 -4.75 -30.80
C ASN A 235 -5.87 -3.60 -29.80
N VAL A 236 -6.26 -3.91 -28.58
CA VAL A 236 -6.53 -2.92 -27.52
C VAL A 236 -5.66 -3.21 -26.31
N THR A 237 -5.06 -2.16 -25.76
CA THR A 237 -4.22 -2.26 -24.58
C THR A 237 -4.95 -1.70 -23.36
N ALA A 238 -4.61 -2.22 -22.17
CA ALA A 238 -5.10 -1.68 -20.90
C ALA A 238 -4.80 -0.18 -20.76
N ALA A 239 -3.66 0.29 -21.26
CA ALA A 239 -3.27 1.69 -21.23
C ALA A 239 -4.21 2.58 -22.05
N GLN A 240 -4.58 2.17 -23.27
CA GLN A 240 -5.51 2.90 -24.13
C GLN A 240 -6.90 3.02 -23.50
N MET A 241 -7.44 1.90 -22.98
CA MET A 241 -8.75 1.90 -22.32
C MET A 241 -8.75 2.75 -21.05
N ARG A 242 -7.69 2.67 -20.26
CA ARG A 242 -7.52 3.51 -19.07
C ARG A 242 -7.50 5.00 -19.41
N GLN A 243 -6.78 5.37 -20.47
CA GLN A 243 -6.70 6.76 -20.91
C GLN A 243 -8.06 7.27 -21.41
N HIS A 244 -8.78 6.46 -22.18
CA HIS A 244 -10.14 6.77 -22.62
C HIS A 244 -11.08 7.01 -21.43
N LEU A 245 -11.07 6.12 -20.44
CA LEU A 245 -11.93 6.26 -19.26
C LEU A 245 -11.60 7.51 -18.43
N LYS A 246 -10.30 7.84 -18.25
CA LYS A 246 -9.86 9.01 -17.46
C LYS A 246 -10.34 10.36 -18.02
N VAL A 247 -10.68 10.43 -19.31
CA VAL A 247 -11.25 11.65 -19.92
C VAL A 247 -12.68 11.91 -19.43
N HIS A 248 -13.43 10.85 -19.12
CA HIS A 248 -14.87 10.93 -18.86
C HIS A 248 -15.25 10.61 -17.42
N LEU A 249 -14.41 9.83 -16.71
CA LEU A 249 -14.70 9.29 -15.39
C LEU A 249 -13.64 9.70 -14.37
N PRO A 250 -14.03 9.90 -13.10
CA PRO A 250 -13.09 10.14 -12.02
C PRO A 250 -12.20 8.91 -11.75
N GLU A 251 -11.00 9.15 -11.20
CA GLU A 251 -9.97 8.12 -10.99
C GLU A 251 -10.47 6.88 -10.23
N TYR A 252 -11.36 7.04 -9.24
CA TYR A 252 -11.88 5.93 -8.43
C TYR A 252 -12.82 4.98 -9.19
N MET A 253 -13.31 5.37 -10.37
CA MET A 253 -14.13 4.52 -11.25
C MET A 253 -13.30 3.77 -12.29
N ILE A 254 -11.99 4.03 -12.37
CA ILE A 254 -11.14 3.42 -13.38
C ILE A 254 -10.79 1.99 -12.92
N PRO A 255 -11.08 0.94 -13.73
CA PRO A 255 -10.73 -0.44 -13.39
C PRO A 255 -9.24 -0.61 -13.09
N ALA A 256 -8.93 -1.41 -12.07
CA ALA A 256 -7.56 -1.78 -11.74
C ALA A 256 -6.99 -2.68 -12.85
N ASP A 257 -7.80 -3.63 -13.32
CA ASP A 257 -7.43 -4.59 -14.36
C ASP A 257 -8.33 -4.51 -15.58
N PHE A 258 -7.73 -4.78 -16.73
CA PHE A 258 -8.40 -4.95 -18.00
C PHE A 258 -8.01 -6.31 -18.55
N ILE A 259 -8.99 -7.21 -18.67
CA ILE A 259 -8.80 -8.58 -19.15
C ILE A 259 -9.46 -8.68 -20.53
N VAL A 260 -8.61 -8.88 -21.54
CA VAL A 260 -9.05 -9.05 -22.92
C VAL A 260 -9.48 -10.50 -23.13
N LEU A 261 -10.69 -10.70 -23.64
CA LEU A 261 -11.28 -11.99 -23.95
C LEU A 261 -11.63 -12.09 -25.44
N GLU A 262 -11.66 -13.31 -25.98
CA GLU A 262 -12.18 -13.56 -27.33
C GLU A 262 -13.71 -13.38 -27.39
N SER A 263 -14.39 -13.76 -26.31
CA SER A 263 -15.83 -13.59 -26.10
C SER A 263 -16.16 -13.63 -24.61
N LEU A 264 -17.29 -13.02 -24.22
CA LEU A 264 -17.81 -13.18 -22.87
C LEU A 264 -18.38 -14.60 -22.69
N PRO A 265 -18.02 -15.33 -21.62
CA PRO A 265 -18.52 -16.67 -21.40
C PRO A 265 -20.01 -16.64 -21.08
N LEU A 266 -20.78 -17.50 -21.74
CA LEU A 266 -22.22 -17.62 -21.55
C LEU A 266 -22.55 -19.03 -21.06
N THR A 267 -23.50 -19.12 -20.14
CA THR A 267 -24.20 -20.37 -19.79
C THR A 267 -24.95 -20.92 -21.00
N PRO A 268 -25.35 -22.21 -21.00
CA PRO A 268 -26.19 -22.79 -22.07
C PRO A 268 -27.51 -22.04 -22.33
N ASN A 269 -27.98 -21.27 -21.34
CA ASN A 269 -29.19 -20.43 -21.45
C ASN A 269 -28.89 -19.01 -22.01
N GLY A 270 -27.69 -18.75 -22.52
CA GLY A 270 -27.29 -17.46 -23.08
C GLY A 270 -27.09 -16.34 -22.05
N LYS A 271 -27.05 -16.65 -20.75
CA LYS A 271 -26.72 -15.68 -19.68
C LYS A 271 -25.23 -15.68 -19.41
N LEU A 272 -24.66 -14.54 -19.02
CA LEU A 272 -23.26 -14.42 -18.59
C LEU A 272 -22.91 -15.48 -17.50
N ASP A 273 -21.89 -16.28 -17.78
CA ASP A 273 -21.30 -17.19 -16.81
C ASP A 273 -20.15 -16.52 -16.07
N ARG A 274 -20.46 -15.93 -14.91
CA ARG A 274 -19.47 -15.21 -14.09
C ARG A 274 -18.39 -16.13 -13.50
N GLN A 275 -18.68 -17.43 -13.33
CA GLN A 275 -17.71 -18.36 -12.75
C GLN A 275 -16.66 -18.80 -13.75
N ALA A 276 -16.98 -18.73 -15.04
CA ALA A 276 -16.05 -19.03 -16.13
C ALA A 276 -15.12 -17.86 -16.49
N LEU A 277 -15.33 -16.66 -15.90
CA LEU A 277 -14.44 -15.52 -16.13
C LEU A 277 -13.08 -15.75 -15.46
N PRO A 278 -11.95 -15.46 -16.14
CA PRO A 278 -10.64 -15.57 -15.53
C PRO A 278 -10.49 -14.56 -14.39
N THR A 279 -9.77 -14.95 -13.34
CA THR A 279 -9.46 -14.02 -12.24
C THR A 279 -8.32 -13.09 -12.67
N PRO A 280 -8.26 -11.85 -12.13
CA PRO A 280 -7.14 -10.93 -12.40
C PRO A 280 -5.78 -11.57 -12.16
N GLU A 281 -5.64 -12.37 -11.11
CA GLU A 281 -4.38 -13.03 -10.75
C GLU A 281 -3.94 -14.04 -11.82
N SER A 282 -4.88 -14.80 -12.39
CA SER A 282 -4.60 -15.74 -13.49
C SER A 282 -4.23 -15.01 -14.78
N ALA A 283 -4.95 -13.92 -15.11
CA ALA A 283 -4.74 -13.17 -16.35
C ALA A 283 -3.41 -12.39 -16.34
N ARG A 284 -2.99 -11.89 -15.17
CA ARG A 284 -1.73 -11.14 -15.00
C ARG A 284 -0.47 -12.00 -15.19
N ARG A 285 -0.52 -13.31 -14.89
CA ARG A 285 0.65 -14.21 -15.06
C ARG A 285 1.08 -14.38 -16.51
N THR A 286 0.22 -14.02 -17.47
CA THR A 286 0.47 -14.18 -18.90
C THR A 286 1.07 -12.93 -19.55
N VAL A 287 1.01 -11.76 -18.92
CA VAL A 287 1.41 -10.48 -19.53
C VAL A 287 2.77 -10.03 -18.99
N GLY A 288 3.85 -10.51 -19.62
CA GLY A 288 5.23 -10.11 -19.36
C GLY A 288 5.70 -8.87 -20.14
N GLU A 289 4.82 -8.18 -20.87
CA GLU A 289 5.24 -7.30 -21.97
C GLU A 289 5.82 -5.94 -21.56
N ASN A 290 5.75 -5.51 -20.29
CA ASN A 290 6.30 -4.22 -19.84
C ASN A 290 7.15 -4.29 -18.55
N TYR A 291 7.60 -5.49 -18.16
CA TYR A 291 8.41 -5.62 -16.93
C TYR A 291 9.81 -5.02 -17.13
N VAL A 292 10.10 -3.93 -16.42
CA VAL A 292 11.44 -3.36 -16.31
C VAL A 292 12.04 -3.73 -14.97
N ALA A 293 13.13 -4.51 -15.00
CA ALA A 293 13.79 -5.00 -13.79
C ALA A 293 14.41 -3.86 -12.95
N PRO A 294 14.47 -4.02 -11.61
CA PRO A 294 15.14 -3.08 -10.72
C PRO A 294 16.62 -2.94 -11.04
N LYS A 295 17.08 -1.68 -11.08
CA LYS A 295 18.48 -1.30 -11.33
C LYS A 295 19.27 -0.85 -10.10
N LEU A 296 18.58 -0.48 -9.01
CA LEU A 296 19.15 0.19 -7.82
C LEU A 296 18.64 -0.49 -6.55
N MET A 297 19.40 -0.38 -5.44
CA MET A 297 19.01 -0.90 -4.12
C MET A 297 17.62 -0.41 -3.70
N ILE A 298 17.39 0.90 -3.84
CA ILE A 298 16.12 1.53 -3.53
C ILE A 298 14.95 1.00 -4.37
N HIS A 299 15.19 0.61 -5.63
CA HIS A 299 14.16 0.00 -6.47
C HIS A 299 13.70 -1.34 -5.87
N HIS A 300 14.62 -2.19 -5.45
CA HIS A 300 14.30 -3.48 -4.85
C HIS A 300 13.52 -3.33 -3.53
N GLN A 301 13.90 -2.39 -2.67
CA GLN A 301 13.18 -2.13 -1.44
C GLN A 301 11.76 -1.62 -1.70
N LEU A 302 11.60 -0.67 -2.63
CA LEU A 302 10.29 -0.17 -3.00
C LEU A 302 9.41 -1.26 -3.64
N ILE A 303 9.97 -2.10 -4.52
CA ILE A 303 9.28 -3.27 -5.08
C ILE A 303 8.82 -4.19 -3.95
N ALA A 304 9.68 -4.56 -3.00
CA ALA A 304 9.31 -5.45 -1.90
C ALA A 304 8.12 -4.90 -1.09
N ILE A 305 8.13 -3.60 -0.78
CA ILE A 305 7.01 -2.94 -0.09
C ILE A 305 5.74 -2.97 -0.96
N TRP A 306 5.86 -2.66 -2.25
CA TRP A 306 4.71 -2.65 -3.17
C TRP A 306 4.11 -4.04 -3.33
N GLU A 307 4.92 -5.07 -3.51
CA GLU A 307 4.47 -6.45 -3.67
C GLU A 307 3.75 -6.96 -2.42
N GLU A 308 4.24 -6.63 -1.22
CA GLU A 308 3.59 -6.94 0.06
C GLU A 308 2.22 -6.22 0.21
N LEU A 309 2.20 -4.92 -0.08
CA LEU A 309 1.01 -4.08 0.07
C LEU A 309 -0.07 -4.41 -0.95
N LEU A 310 0.32 -4.63 -2.21
CA LEU A 310 -0.58 -4.89 -3.32
C LEU A 310 -0.93 -6.38 -3.48
N ASN A 311 -0.23 -7.27 -2.76
CA ASN A 311 -0.29 -8.72 -2.94
C ASN A 311 -0.18 -9.12 -4.42
N ARG A 312 0.80 -8.51 -5.12
CA ARG A 312 0.96 -8.60 -6.57
C ARG A 312 2.42 -8.78 -6.93
N GLN A 313 2.72 -9.77 -7.75
CA GLN A 313 4.06 -10.04 -8.30
C GLN A 313 3.96 -10.54 -9.76
N PRO A 314 4.92 -10.21 -10.63
CA PRO A 314 6.04 -9.28 -10.41
C PRO A 314 5.61 -7.81 -10.56
N ILE A 315 6.35 -6.89 -9.94
CA ILE A 315 6.21 -5.44 -10.14
C ILE A 315 7.50 -4.87 -10.74
N GLY A 316 7.40 -4.18 -11.87
CA GLY A 316 8.50 -3.50 -12.56
C GLY A 316 8.70 -2.05 -12.10
N ILE A 317 9.88 -1.48 -12.35
CA ILE A 317 10.19 -0.12 -11.86
C ILE A 317 9.38 1.01 -12.52
N THR A 318 8.84 0.74 -13.71
CA THR A 318 7.99 1.65 -14.48
C THR A 318 6.51 1.44 -14.23
N ASP A 319 6.14 0.44 -13.41
CA ASP A 319 4.73 0.20 -13.08
C ASP A 319 4.18 1.37 -12.28
N ASN A 320 2.99 1.82 -12.67
CA ASN A 320 2.28 2.87 -11.96
C ASN A 320 1.50 2.27 -10.80
N PHE A 321 1.76 2.75 -9.58
CA PHE A 321 1.16 2.28 -8.32
C PHE A 321 -0.36 2.12 -8.41
N PHE A 322 -1.05 3.13 -8.93
CA PHE A 322 -2.50 3.15 -9.01
C PHE A 322 -3.03 2.21 -10.10
N HIS A 323 -2.26 2.03 -11.19
CA HIS A 323 -2.64 1.13 -12.27
C HIS A 323 -2.46 -0.33 -11.90
N VAL A 324 -1.53 -0.64 -10.99
CA VAL A 324 -1.32 -2.01 -10.50
C VAL A 324 -2.23 -2.40 -9.32
N GLY A 325 -3.17 -1.54 -8.93
CA GLY A 325 -4.17 -1.80 -7.89
C GLY A 325 -4.06 -0.91 -6.66
N GLY A 326 -3.04 -0.05 -6.60
CA GLY A 326 -2.82 0.90 -5.52
C GLY A 326 -3.91 1.96 -5.42
N HIS A 327 -4.08 2.49 -4.22
CA HIS A 327 -5.07 3.53 -3.92
C HIS A 327 -4.65 4.34 -2.71
N SER A 328 -5.37 5.41 -2.39
CA SER A 328 -4.99 6.37 -1.35
C SER A 328 -4.67 5.74 0.02
N LEU A 329 -5.35 4.64 0.37
CA LEU A 329 -5.13 3.93 1.63
C LEU A 329 -3.82 3.12 1.61
N LEU A 330 -3.59 2.35 0.54
CA LEU A 330 -2.30 1.67 0.33
C LEU A 330 -1.16 2.66 0.13
N ALA A 331 -1.43 3.81 -0.48
CA ALA A 331 -0.47 4.90 -0.64
C ALA A 331 -0.06 5.51 0.71
N ALA A 332 -1.01 5.72 1.62
CA ALA A 332 -0.72 6.17 2.98
C ALA A 332 0.11 5.13 3.75
N ARG A 333 -0.24 3.84 3.64
CA ARG A 333 0.56 2.73 4.20
C ARG A 333 1.98 2.69 3.61
N LEU A 334 2.09 2.84 2.28
CA LEU A 334 3.35 2.86 1.54
C LEU A 334 4.26 3.98 2.05
N VAL A 335 3.76 5.21 2.15
CA VAL A 335 4.53 6.35 2.68
C VAL A 335 5.01 6.07 4.12
N GLY A 336 4.16 5.47 4.96
CA GLY A 336 4.55 5.06 6.31
C GLY A 336 5.67 4.01 6.33
N ARG A 337 5.60 2.99 5.47
CA ARG A 337 6.65 1.96 5.32
C ARG A 337 7.95 2.55 4.78
N ILE A 338 7.87 3.47 3.83
CA ILE A 338 9.03 4.19 3.29
C ILE A 338 9.72 4.99 4.39
N GLU A 339 8.97 5.73 5.21
CA GLU A 339 9.57 6.44 6.34
C GLU A 339 10.25 5.49 7.33
N GLN A 340 9.65 4.34 7.63
CA GLN A 340 10.24 3.33 8.52
C GLN A 340 11.56 2.76 7.99
N ILE A 341 11.65 2.51 6.68
CA ILE A 341 12.81 1.86 6.06
C ILE A 341 13.92 2.86 5.75
N PHE A 342 13.56 4.04 5.23
CA PHE A 342 14.51 5.04 4.75
C PHE A 342 14.74 6.19 5.73
N GLY A 343 13.96 6.29 6.82
CA GLY A 343 14.02 7.41 7.77
C GLY A 343 13.58 8.75 7.17
N LYS A 344 13.03 8.76 5.94
CA LYS A 344 12.63 9.98 5.23
C LYS A 344 11.12 10.10 5.15
N LYS A 345 10.62 11.24 5.62
CA LYS A 345 9.22 11.63 5.40
C LYS A 345 9.05 12.07 3.96
N ILE A 346 8.13 11.42 3.26
CA ILE A 346 7.68 11.83 1.94
C ILE A 346 6.23 12.27 2.06
N ALA A 347 5.88 13.36 1.38
CA ALA A 347 4.49 13.75 1.28
C ALA A 347 3.74 12.74 0.40
N LEU A 348 2.50 12.41 0.76
CA LEU A 348 1.64 11.58 -0.08
C LEU A 348 1.50 12.13 -1.51
N SER A 349 1.51 13.46 -1.65
CA SER A 349 1.50 14.15 -2.95
C SER A 349 2.68 13.79 -3.86
N THR A 350 3.83 13.39 -3.31
CA THR A 350 4.98 12.94 -4.10
C THR A 350 4.68 11.65 -4.85
N LEU A 351 3.94 10.70 -4.23
CA LEU A 351 3.51 9.48 -4.93
C LEU A 351 2.49 9.80 -6.02
N PHE A 352 1.59 10.75 -5.80
CA PHE A 352 0.63 11.16 -6.83
C PHE A 352 1.31 11.87 -8.01
N ALA A 353 2.38 12.65 -7.75
CA ALA A 353 3.15 13.33 -8.78
C ALA A 353 4.09 12.37 -9.55
N GLY A 354 4.66 11.38 -8.86
CA GLY A 354 5.56 10.38 -9.42
C GLY A 354 5.14 8.97 -9.01
N PRO A 355 4.12 8.38 -9.66
CA PRO A 355 3.49 7.14 -9.22
C PRO A 355 4.24 5.87 -9.63
N THR A 356 5.49 5.94 -10.08
CA THR A 356 6.32 4.76 -10.38
C THR A 356 7.43 4.55 -9.34
N ILE A 357 7.95 3.34 -9.24
CA ILE A 357 9.10 3.04 -8.37
C ILE A 357 10.33 3.87 -8.75
N GLU A 358 10.59 4.04 -10.05
CA GLU A 358 11.72 4.85 -10.54
C GLU A 358 11.60 6.32 -10.10
N GLN A 359 10.42 6.92 -10.25
CA GLN A 359 10.16 8.31 -9.86
C GLN A 359 10.20 8.49 -8.33
N LEU A 360 9.63 7.54 -7.60
CA LEU A 360 9.62 7.57 -6.13
C LEU A 360 11.03 7.39 -5.55
N ALA A 361 11.82 6.49 -6.15
CA ALA A 361 13.23 6.31 -5.81
C ALA A 361 14.03 7.60 -6.03
N GLN A 362 13.83 8.27 -7.16
CA GLN A 362 14.48 9.55 -7.44
C GLN A 362 14.12 10.62 -6.38
N ALA A 363 12.84 10.72 -6.02
CA ALA A 363 12.38 11.67 -5.01
C ALA A 363 12.94 11.38 -3.61
N ILE A 364 13.08 10.10 -3.25
CA ILE A 364 13.74 9.68 -2.00
C ILE A 364 15.22 10.04 -2.03
N GLN A 365 15.91 9.69 -3.11
CA GLN A 365 17.35 9.93 -3.24
C GLN A 365 17.67 11.41 -3.14
N GLN A 366 16.90 12.28 -3.80
CA GLN A 366 17.06 13.73 -3.68
C GLN A 366 16.92 14.24 -2.23
N ARG A 367 16.04 13.63 -1.43
CA ARG A 367 15.90 13.97 0.00
C ARG A 367 17.05 13.41 0.85
N ILE A 368 17.57 12.24 0.51
CA ILE A 368 18.77 11.69 1.15
C ILE A 368 19.95 12.61 0.88
N ASP A 369 20.16 13.00 -0.37
CA ASP A 369 21.27 13.85 -0.79
C ASP A 369 21.16 15.29 -0.23
N ALA A 370 19.93 15.80 -0.04
CA ALA A 370 19.69 17.13 0.54
C ALA A 370 19.89 17.17 2.07
N ASP A 371 19.60 16.08 2.79
CA ASP A 371 19.84 15.99 4.23
C ASP A 371 21.30 15.63 4.55
N GLU A 372 22.02 14.97 3.63
CA GLU A 372 23.41 14.56 3.78
C GLU A 372 24.42 15.66 3.42
N GLY A 373 24.32 16.79 4.12
CA GLY A 373 25.46 17.69 4.27
C GLY A 373 26.63 17.10 5.08
N SER A 374 26.62 15.82 5.52
CA SER A 374 27.63 15.34 6.50
C SER A 374 28.02 13.85 6.55
N SER A 375 27.30 12.86 6.00
CA SER A 375 27.74 11.45 6.13
C SER A 375 28.35 10.90 4.84
N ARG A 376 29.63 10.53 4.88
CA ARG A 376 30.35 9.92 3.74
C ARG A 376 30.17 8.39 3.66
N ALA A 377 29.57 7.79 4.68
CA ALA A 377 29.29 6.36 4.79
C ALA A 377 27.83 6.17 5.23
N ALA A 378 26.98 5.70 4.32
CA ALA A 378 25.58 5.43 4.60
C ALA A 378 25.35 3.95 4.91
N ILE A 379 24.30 3.66 5.68
CA ILE A 379 23.89 2.30 6.05
C ILE A 379 22.40 2.13 5.75
N ILE A 380 22.05 1.03 5.11
CA ILE A 380 20.71 0.74 4.62
C ILE A 380 20.22 -0.56 5.25
N ALA A 381 19.02 -0.51 5.84
CA ALA A 381 18.33 -1.72 6.28
C ALA A 381 17.76 -2.48 5.07
N VAL A 382 18.38 -3.60 4.72
CA VAL A 382 17.90 -4.50 3.65
C VAL A 382 16.76 -5.36 4.18
N GLN A 383 16.88 -5.81 5.43
CA GLN A 383 15.88 -6.58 6.14
C GLN A 383 15.89 -6.18 7.62
N THR A 384 14.75 -5.79 8.17
CA THR A 384 14.66 -5.38 9.58
C THR A 384 14.71 -6.56 10.54
N GLY A 385 14.26 -7.74 10.10
CA GLY A 385 14.28 -8.98 10.88
C GLY A 385 13.45 -8.90 12.18
N LYS A 386 13.72 -9.84 13.08
CA LYS A 386 13.09 -9.93 14.39
C LYS A 386 13.78 -9.02 15.40
N ALA A 387 13.00 -8.25 16.14
CA ALA A 387 13.50 -7.42 17.23
C ALA A 387 14.30 -8.27 18.25
N GLY A 388 15.50 -7.80 18.59
CA GLY A 388 16.41 -8.46 19.53
C GLY A 388 17.36 -9.47 18.90
N GLN A 389 17.24 -9.79 17.60
CA GLN A 389 18.29 -10.53 16.90
C GLN A 389 19.47 -9.60 16.55
N ARG A 390 20.68 -10.17 16.55
CA ARG A 390 21.91 -9.45 16.22
C ARG A 390 21.97 -9.17 14.72
N PRO A 391 22.14 -7.91 14.28
CA PRO A 391 22.26 -7.58 12.87
C PRO A 391 23.47 -8.22 12.17
N PHE A 392 23.27 -8.57 10.90
CA PHE A 392 24.35 -8.90 9.97
C PHE A 392 24.67 -7.67 9.12
N PHE A 393 25.92 -7.20 9.19
CA PHE A 393 26.40 -6.04 8.46
C PHE A 393 27.21 -6.48 7.23
N PHE A 394 26.87 -5.97 6.05
CA PHE A 394 27.49 -6.41 4.80
C PHE A 394 27.93 -5.25 3.90
N LEU A 395 29.14 -5.33 3.35
CA LEU A 395 29.68 -4.37 2.39
C LEU A 395 29.69 -4.95 0.98
N HIS A 396 28.98 -4.31 0.04
CA HIS A 396 29.03 -4.70 -1.37
C HIS A 396 30.21 -4.01 -2.07
N GLY A 397 31.00 -4.78 -2.82
CA GLY A 397 32.31 -4.34 -3.34
C GLY A 397 32.31 -3.52 -4.63
N ASP A 398 31.16 -3.07 -5.13
CA ASP A 398 31.10 -2.27 -6.36
C ASP A 398 30.48 -0.88 -6.15
N TYR A 399 30.87 0.03 -7.03
CA TYR A 399 30.32 1.37 -7.20
C TYR A 399 29.23 1.42 -8.30
N MET A 400 28.74 0.26 -8.77
CA MET A 400 28.02 0.10 -10.05
C MET A 400 26.77 -0.81 -9.98
N GLY A 401 26.28 -1.23 -8.81
CA GLY A 401 24.99 -1.93 -8.68
C GLY A 401 24.97 -3.27 -7.91
N GLY A 402 25.99 -3.58 -7.13
CA GLY A 402 26.20 -4.82 -6.36
C GLY A 402 25.26 -5.01 -5.17
N ALA A 403 24.31 -4.09 -5.02
CA ALA A 403 23.18 -4.16 -4.11
C ALA A 403 22.39 -5.48 -4.21
N PHE A 404 22.30 -6.06 -5.42
CA PHE A 404 21.53 -7.29 -5.66
C PHE A 404 21.98 -8.48 -4.79
N TYR A 405 23.30 -8.61 -4.53
CA TYR A 405 23.84 -9.68 -3.70
C TYR A 405 23.38 -9.57 -2.25
N CYS A 406 23.16 -8.36 -1.75
CA CYS A 406 22.68 -8.13 -0.39
C CYS A 406 21.28 -8.73 -0.19
N PHE A 407 20.38 -8.56 -1.17
CA PHE A 407 19.03 -9.15 -1.10
C PHE A 407 19.05 -10.66 -1.18
N THR A 408 19.87 -11.22 -2.08
CA THR A 408 19.98 -12.67 -2.25
C THR A 408 20.54 -13.31 -0.98
N LEU A 409 21.57 -12.69 -0.39
CA LEU A 409 22.17 -13.15 0.85
C LEU A 409 21.22 -12.99 2.03
N ALA A 410 20.56 -11.84 2.18
CA ALA A 410 19.58 -11.60 3.24
C ALA A 410 18.43 -12.61 3.21
N ARG A 411 17.89 -12.91 2.01
CA ARG A 411 16.88 -13.97 1.82
C ARG A 411 17.42 -15.35 2.21
N GLY A 412 18.66 -15.66 1.82
CA GLY A 412 19.31 -16.93 2.18
C GLY A 412 19.53 -17.10 3.68
N LEU A 413 19.69 -16.01 4.43
CA LEU A 413 19.81 -16.01 5.90
C LEU A 413 18.44 -16.11 6.62
N GLY A 414 17.33 -16.06 5.88
CA GLY A 414 15.97 -16.13 6.40
C GLY A 414 15.42 -14.75 6.83
N THR A 415 14.09 -14.59 6.75
CA THR A 415 13.39 -13.30 6.93
C THR A 415 13.48 -12.70 8.35
N GLU A 416 13.86 -13.51 9.33
CA GLU A 416 13.98 -13.09 10.74
C GLU A 416 15.34 -12.46 11.05
N GLN A 417 16.37 -12.65 10.23
CA GLN A 417 17.72 -12.12 10.47
C GLN A 417 17.80 -10.64 10.08
N PRO A 418 18.05 -9.68 10.99
CA PRO A 418 18.26 -8.29 10.59
C PRO A 418 19.52 -8.20 9.71
N PHE A 419 19.42 -7.52 8.57
CA PHE A 419 20.49 -7.41 7.58
C PHE A 419 20.63 -5.96 7.13
N TYR A 420 21.84 -5.41 7.27
CA TYR A 420 22.18 -4.05 6.91
C TYR A 420 23.30 -4.05 5.87
N ALA A 421 23.06 -3.36 4.75
CA ALA A 421 24.08 -3.10 3.76
C ALA A 421 24.75 -1.75 4.06
N LEU A 422 26.08 -1.71 4.09
CA LEU A 422 26.80 -0.44 4.10
C LEU A 422 27.06 -0.03 2.67
N GLU A 423 26.67 1.20 2.33
CA GLU A 423 26.90 1.77 1.01
C GLU A 423 28.38 2.08 0.79
N PRO A 424 28.83 2.22 -0.47
CA PRO A 424 30.19 2.65 -0.77
C PRO A 424 30.48 4.04 -0.21
N TYR A 425 31.73 4.25 0.18
CA TYR A 425 32.19 5.56 0.65
C TYR A 425 32.07 6.63 -0.44
N LYS A 426 31.48 7.78 -0.10
CA LYS A 426 31.29 8.89 -1.04
C LYS A 426 32.57 9.74 -1.13
N PHE A 427 33.19 9.76 -2.31
CA PHE A 427 34.45 10.50 -2.56
C PHE A 427 34.27 11.96 -3.01
N ASN A 428 33.04 12.40 -3.26
CA ASN A 428 32.76 13.73 -3.83
C ASN A 428 33.27 14.86 -2.92
N GLY A 429 33.91 15.87 -3.52
CA GLY A 429 34.36 17.07 -2.83
C GLY A 429 35.64 16.92 -1.98
N LEU A 430 36.33 15.78 -2.07
CA LEU A 430 37.60 15.55 -1.38
C LEU A 430 38.78 16.19 -2.13
N ARG A 431 39.61 16.94 -1.40
CA ARG A 431 40.90 17.46 -1.91
C ARG A 431 42.02 16.42 -1.81
N VAL A 432 41.93 15.51 -0.83
CA VAL A 432 42.89 14.44 -0.57
C VAL A 432 42.12 13.13 -0.42
N PRO A 433 42.54 12.03 -1.08
CA PRO A 433 41.90 10.73 -0.93
C PRO A 433 42.06 10.19 0.51
N PRO A 434 41.00 9.63 1.12
CA PRO A 434 41.08 9.06 2.45
C PRO A 434 41.78 7.70 2.42
N THR A 435 42.43 7.35 3.52
CA THR A 435 43.03 6.03 3.73
C THR A 435 41.94 4.97 3.95
N ILE A 436 42.28 3.70 3.71
CA ILE A 436 41.39 2.55 3.98
C ILE A 436 40.90 2.55 5.44
N LYS A 437 41.75 2.95 6.38
CA LYS A 437 41.39 3.06 7.80
C LYS A 437 40.36 4.15 8.06
N GLU A 438 40.49 5.31 7.43
CA GLU A 438 39.53 6.41 7.57
C GLU A 438 38.18 6.03 6.95
N ILE A 439 38.20 5.34 5.81
CA ILE A 439 36.99 4.78 5.19
C ILE A 439 36.34 3.75 6.12
N ALA A 440 37.11 2.79 6.65
CA ALA A 440 36.62 1.78 7.59
C ALA A 440 36.08 2.41 8.88
N ALA A 441 36.74 3.45 9.41
CA ALA A 441 36.28 4.17 10.59
C ALA A 441 34.92 4.85 10.35
N ALA A 442 34.72 5.49 9.20
CA ALA A 442 33.43 6.08 8.85
C ALA A 442 32.31 5.03 8.76
N HIS A 443 32.59 3.86 8.18
CA HIS A 443 31.64 2.75 8.16
C HIS A 443 31.33 2.20 9.56
N LEU A 444 32.33 2.13 10.44
CA LEU A 444 32.15 1.72 11.83
C LEU A 444 31.32 2.72 12.63
N GLU A 445 31.46 4.02 12.39
CA GLU A 445 30.62 5.05 13.01
C GLU A 445 29.15 4.85 12.63
N ALA A 446 28.86 4.69 11.33
CA ALA A 446 27.51 4.40 10.86
C ALA A 446 26.95 3.08 11.43
N MET A 447 27.78 2.03 11.49
CA MET A 447 27.40 0.73 12.06
C MET A 447 27.08 0.83 13.56
N ARG A 448 27.87 1.59 14.33
CA ARG A 448 27.71 1.75 15.78
C ARG A 448 26.48 2.55 16.18
N ALA A 449 25.95 3.39 15.29
CA ALA A 449 24.65 4.03 15.50
C ALA A 449 23.50 3.01 15.55
N ILE A 450 23.69 1.82 14.97
CA ILE A 450 22.71 0.72 14.97
C ILE A 450 23.02 -0.29 16.08
N GLN A 451 24.27 -0.73 16.18
CA GLN A 451 24.75 -1.66 17.22
C GLN A 451 26.00 -1.08 17.89
N PRO A 452 25.89 -0.48 19.08
CA PRO A 452 27.02 0.19 19.74
C PRO A 452 28.17 -0.74 20.15
N GLU A 453 27.84 -1.98 20.56
CA GLU A 453 28.80 -2.95 21.09
C GLU A 453 28.65 -4.33 20.44
N GLY A 454 29.76 -5.07 20.38
CA GLY A 454 29.80 -6.44 19.89
C GLY A 454 29.07 -7.42 20.82
N PRO A 455 28.99 -8.71 20.43
CA PRO A 455 29.65 -9.32 19.29
C PRO A 455 29.04 -8.97 17.93
N TYR A 456 29.88 -8.69 16.93
CA TYR A 456 29.46 -8.30 15.57
C TYR A 456 29.42 -9.49 14.60
N LEU A 457 28.44 -9.45 13.69
CA LEU A 457 28.38 -10.26 12.47
C LEU A 457 28.66 -9.35 11.27
N LEU A 458 29.79 -9.55 10.62
CA LEU A 458 30.27 -8.67 9.55
C LEU A 458 30.62 -9.48 8.31
N GLY A 459 30.41 -8.92 7.13
CA GLY A 459 30.88 -9.54 5.91
C GLY A 459 31.02 -8.56 4.74
N GLY A 460 31.59 -9.04 3.65
CA GLY A 460 31.66 -8.27 2.42
C GLY A 460 32.04 -9.10 1.21
N PHE A 461 31.67 -8.58 0.04
CA PHE A 461 32.00 -9.15 -1.27
C PHE A 461 33.03 -8.30 -2.00
N CYS A 462 33.99 -8.92 -2.70
CA CYS A 462 35.00 -8.21 -3.49
C CYS A 462 35.73 -7.13 -2.65
N ASN A 463 35.76 -5.87 -3.09
CA ASN A 463 36.37 -4.77 -2.31
C ASN A 463 35.71 -4.56 -0.95
N GLY A 464 34.41 -4.87 -0.83
CA GLY A 464 33.68 -4.82 0.43
C GLY A 464 34.22 -5.84 1.44
N GLY A 465 34.76 -6.97 0.98
CA GLY A 465 35.44 -7.95 1.84
C GLY A 465 36.73 -7.39 2.45
N LEU A 466 37.52 -6.63 1.68
CA LEU A 466 38.71 -5.95 2.21
C LEU A 466 38.35 -4.90 3.27
N MET A 467 37.28 -4.13 3.03
CA MET A 467 36.78 -3.16 4.00
C MET A 467 36.23 -3.83 5.26
N ALA A 468 35.46 -4.91 5.11
CA ALA A 468 34.97 -5.72 6.24
C ALA A 468 36.14 -6.25 7.09
N TYR A 469 37.24 -6.67 6.46
CA TYR A 469 38.45 -7.09 7.16
C TYR A 469 39.11 -5.94 7.95
N GLU A 470 39.27 -4.75 7.35
CA GLU A 470 39.85 -3.61 8.07
C GLU A 470 38.95 -3.15 9.23
N MET A 471 37.63 -3.07 9.01
CA MET A 471 36.65 -2.80 10.06
C MET A 471 36.76 -3.81 11.20
N ALA A 472 36.90 -5.10 10.88
CA ALA A 472 37.09 -6.16 11.86
C ALA A 472 38.39 -5.99 12.66
N SER A 473 39.47 -5.60 11.99
CA SER A 473 40.77 -5.31 12.62
C SER A 473 40.67 -4.16 13.62
N LEU A 474 40.03 -3.05 13.23
CA LEU A 474 39.81 -1.89 14.09
C LEU A 474 38.90 -2.21 15.29
N LEU A 475 37.84 -2.99 15.10
CA LEU A 475 36.96 -3.43 16.19
C LEU A 475 37.71 -4.30 17.21
N ARG A 476 38.51 -5.27 16.75
CA ARG A 476 39.32 -6.11 17.64
C ARG A 476 40.36 -5.30 18.41
N ALA A 477 41.02 -4.34 17.76
CA ALA A 477 41.95 -3.43 18.42
C ALA A 477 41.27 -2.57 19.50
N ALA A 478 39.98 -2.27 19.33
CA ALA A 478 39.15 -1.57 20.31
C ALA A 478 38.50 -2.51 21.36
N GLY A 479 38.95 -3.76 21.48
CA GLY A 479 38.45 -4.72 22.48
C GLY A 479 37.09 -5.34 22.17
N GLN A 480 36.55 -5.14 20.96
CA GLN A 480 35.26 -5.67 20.56
C GLN A 480 35.37 -7.10 20.00
N THR A 481 34.34 -7.91 20.22
CA THR A 481 34.26 -9.29 19.70
C THR A 481 33.62 -9.32 18.32
N ILE A 482 34.13 -10.20 17.45
CA ILE A 482 33.57 -10.47 16.12
C ILE A 482 33.27 -11.95 16.06
N ASP A 483 31.99 -12.27 16.04
CA ASP A 483 31.48 -13.65 16.06
C ASP A 483 31.61 -14.28 14.67
N MET A 484 31.41 -13.48 13.62
CA MET A 484 31.52 -13.91 12.24
C MET A 484 32.11 -12.80 11.37
N LEU A 485 33.10 -13.17 10.55
CA LEU A 485 33.60 -12.36 9.45
C LEU A 485 33.46 -13.16 8.13
N LEU A 486 32.47 -12.84 7.32
CA LEU A 486 32.20 -13.49 6.04
C LEU A 486 32.88 -12.74 4.90
N LEU A 487 33.92 -13.32 4.29
CA LEU A 487 34.62 -12.74 3.14
C LEU A 487 34.29 -13.52 1.88
N ILE A 488 33.65 -12.88 0.91
CA ILE A 488 33.24 -13.49 -0.36
C ILE A 488 34.11 -12.92 -1.49
N ASP A 489 34.99 -13.76 -2.04
CA ASP A 489 35.89 -13.44 -3.16
C ASP A 489 36.55 -12.04 -3.04
N PRO A 490 37.22 -11.72 -1.92
CA PRO A 490 37.85 -10.42 -1.77
C PRO A 490 38.95 -10.27 -2.83
N ALA A 491 38.98 -9.13 -3.52
CA ALA A 491 40.05 -8.82 -4.45
C ALA A 491 41.39 -8.83 -3.69
N SER A 492 42.21 -9.85 -3.90
CA SER A 492 43.59 -9.87 -3.47
C SER A 492 44.41 -9.31 -4.63
N PRO A 493 44.93 -8.08 -4.55
CA PRO A 493 45.50 -7.47 -5.74
C PRO A 493 46.85 -8.13 -6.07
N PRO A 494 47.03 -8.75 -7.26
CA PRO A 494 48.36 -8.85 -7.82
C PRO A 494 48.84 -7.44 -8.20
N HIS A 495 50.13 -7.21 -7.98
CA HIS A 495 50.83 -5.92 -8.06
C HIS A 495 50.65 -5.15 -9.39
N SER A 496 50.19 -5.81 -10.46
CA SER A 496 50.05 -5.26 -11.81
C SER A 496 48.68 -4.60 -12.08
N THR A 497 47.59 -5.09 -11.49
CA THR A 497 46.23 -4.61 -11.79
C THR A 497 45.91 -3.29 -11.09
N LEU A 498 46.42 -3.11 -9.86
CA LEU A 498 46.34 -1.83 -9.14
C LEU A 498 47.09 -0.71 -9.85
N ARG A 499 48.24 -1.03 -10.48
CA ARG A 499 49.03 -0.06 -11.25
C ARG A 499 48.22 0.51 -12.41
N MET A 500 47.48 -0.32 -13.13
CA MET A 500 46.69 0.10 -14.29
C MET A 500 45.49 0.99 -13.91
N ALA A 501 44.79 0.66 -12.81
CA ALA A 501 43.69 1.48 -12.29
C ALA A 501 44.20 2.81 -11.69
N TYR A 502 45.32 2.78 -10.97
CA TYR A 502 45.96 3.96 -10.38
C TYR A 502 46.51 4.91 -11.45
N THR A 503 47.23 4.41 -12.46
CA THR A 503 47.73 5.24 -13.58
C THR A 503 46.58 5.92 -14.32
N ARG A 504 45.43 5.24 -14.48
CA ARG A 504 44.24 5.81 -15.14
C ARG A 504 43.56 6.89 -14.29
N ILE A 505 43.49 6.70 -12.96
CA ILE A 505 42.93 7.69 -12.02
C ILE A 505 43.88 8.89 -11.86
N CYS A 506 45.19 8.69 -11.74
CA CYS A 506 46.18 9.76 -11.68
C CYS A 506 46.21 10.57 -12.99
N SER A 507 46.05 9.92 -14.14
CA SER A 507 45.90 10.59 -15.44
C SER A 507 44.59 11.38 -15.54
N MET A 508 43.48 10.88 -15.00
CA MET A 508 42.20 11.61 -14.95
C MET A 508 42.21 12.80 -13.99
N LEU A 509 43.04 12.75 -12.94
CA LEU A 509 43.11 13.78 -11.89
C LEU A 509 44.31 14.73 -12.02
N GLY A 510 45.20 14.54 -13.01
CA GLY A 510 46.34 15.42 -13.28
C GLY A 510 47.47 15.35 -12.24
N ILE A 511 47.65 14.22 -11.56
CA ILE A 511 48.62 14.04 -10.48
C ILE A 511 49.91 13.44 -11.05
N GLY A 512 51.05 14.14 -10.88
CA GLY A 512 52.37 13.70 -11.35
C GLY A 512 52.93 12.49 -10.59
N GLU A 513 53.74 11.68 -11.26
CA GLU A 513 54.27 10.39 -10.75
C GLU A 513 55.11 10.50 -9.46
N ASP A 514 55.56 11.71 -9.10
CA ASP A 514 56.47 11.95 -7.96
C ASP A 514 55.80 11.96 -6.57
N THR A 515 54.47 11.85 -6.49
CA THR A 515 53.75 11.64 -5.21
C THR A 515 53.57 10.15 -4.90
N GLN A 516 54.68 9.45 -4.65
CA GLN A 516 54.67 8.10 -4.06
C GLN A 516 54.24 8.17 -2.58
N ILE A 517 52.94 8.09 -2.31
CA ILE A 517 52.40 8.02 -0.93
C ILE A 517 51.90 6.59 -0.65
N ASP A 518 52.66 5.88 0.16
CA ASP A 518 52.25 4.93 1.22
C ASP A 518 51.29 3.76 0.91
N TRP A 519 51.21 3.27 -0.33
CA TRP A 519 50.43 2.07 -0.67
C TRP A 519 51.06 0.73 -0.24
N GLN A 520 52.28 0.73 0.32
CA GLN A 520 53.07 -0.49 0.54
C GLN A 520 52.85 -1.21 1.89
N LEU A 521 52.08 -0.67 2.84
CA LEU A 521 51.98 -1.27 4.18
C LEU A 521 50.61 -1.88 4.47
N ARG A 522 50.49 -3.21 4.25
CA ARG A 522 49.93 -4.21 5.21
C ARG A 522 49.68 -5.63 4.63
N LEU A 523 50.53 -6.11 3.73
CA LEU A 523 50.47 -7.50 3.23
C LEU A 523 51.28 -8.51 4.07
N ARG A 524 51.30 -8.37 5.39
CA ARG A 524 51.83 -9.40 6.30
C ARG A 524 50.92 -9.56 7.50
N HIS A 525 49.85 -10.35 7.35
CA HIS A 525 49.33 -11.26 8.39
C HIS A 525 48.11 -12.03 7.86
N ILE A 526 48.37 -13.04 7.01
CA ILE A 526 47.48 -14.20 6.92
C ILE A 526 48.36 -15.43 7.16
N TYR A 527 48.45 -15.81 8.42
CA TYR A 527 48.61 -17.20 8.81
C TYR A 527 47.87 -17.31 10.13
N LYS A 528 46.76 -18.07 10.16
CA LYS A 528 46.52 -18.99 11.28
C LYS A 528 45.44 -20.03 10.97
N TYR A 529 45.93 -21.27 11.06
CA TYR A 529 45.35 -22.44 11.71
C TYR A 529 44.08 -23.10 11.15
N LEU A 530 44.33 -24.34 10.74
CA LEU A 530 43.43 -25.48 10.70
C LEU A 530 42.72 -25.72 12.05
N ARG A 531 41.46 -26.18 11.92
CA ARG A 531 40.51 -26.72 12.91
C ARG A 531 39.61 -25.72 13.64
#